data_AF-A0A9E6VP34-F1
#
_entry.id   AF-A0A9E6VP34-F1
#
_cell.length_a   1.000
_cell.length_b   1.000
_cell.length_c   1.000
_cell.angle_alpha   90.00
_cell.angle_beta   90.00
_cell.angle_gamma   90.00
#
_symmetry.space_group_name_H-M   'P 1'
#
loop_
_entity.id
_entity.type
_entity.pdbx_description
1 polymer ?
#
loop_
_entity_poly.entity_id
_entity_poly.type
_entity_poly.pdbx_seq_one_letter_code
_entity_poly.pdbx_strand_id
1 'polypeptide(L)'
;MACSGKPFRALFLAATLLVITSNTNAQNTANITVTAFINFNVDSNSFDSTTRQAVTLFGCNKIISVGGTNGYTWNTPNQVLPGIPFGWQTDTVNGKIKKYYVSKYYIASPPVLGGKIDNPKTLYDIGLVTPDEFVLKGEKPAQLVYLNYNVLEPMYIKYFNVKFDDSFKGRNQDIIPFKVECTDFPWTDKKDLVGAKGASGIGSLDKNSKMPQRLFLPYYTKMKSGATGADTTVYLDCKVTILNDILLNNKVYFKVNGKRKRCCKKYVTSINLRDFKDEDVTITLHCKKRKHRRPCGCDELQERKKHR
;
A
#
# COMPACT_ATOMS: atom_id res chain seq x y z
N MET A 1 -5.60 91.82 -3.52
CA MET A 1 -4.44 91.24 -4.23
C MET A 1 -4.04 89.97 -3.51
N ALA A 2 -4.16 88.85 -4.20
CA ALA A 2 -3.95 87.50 -3.66
C ALA A 2 -2.45 87.21 -3.48
N CYS A 3 -2.06 86.69 -2.31
CA CYS A 3 -0.77 86.02 -2.11
C CYS A 3 -0.98 84.51 -2.02
N SER A 4 -0.19 83.80 -2.80
CA SER A 4 -0.22 82.37 -3.05
C SER A 4 0.70 81.57 -2.13
N GLY A 5 0.33 80.30 -1.91
CA GLY A 5 1.27 79.18 -1.71
C GLY A 5 1.57 78.85 -0.25
N LYS A 6 1.64 77.59 0.20
CA LYS A 6 1.58 76.25 -0.41
C LYS A 6 1.09 75.28 0.71
N PRO A 7 0.44 74.15 0.39
CA PRO A 7 0.01 73.20 1.41
C PRO A 7 1.15 72.25 1.84
N PHE A 8 1.17 71.99 3.15
CA PHE A 8 1.91 70.94 3.85
C PHE A 8 1.57 69.56 3.26
N ARG A 9 2.60 68.78 2.88
CA ARG A 9 2.45 67.36 2.54
C ARG A 9 2.47 66.53 3.81
N ALA A 10 1.36 65.83 4.06
CA ALA A 10 1.25 64.80 5.08
C ALA A 10 2.18 63.61 4.74
N LEU A 11 3.00 63.20 5.70
CA LEU A 11 3.83 62.00 5.63
C LEU A 11 2.96 60.79 6.03
N PHE A 12 2.49 60.03 5.04
CA PHE A 12 1.84 58.74 5.27
C PHE A 12 2.91 57.71 5.66
N LEU A 13 2.91 57.29 6.93
CA LEU A 13 3.71 56.18 7.42
C LEU A 13 3.06 54.88 6.93
N ALA A 14 3.45 54.42 5.75
CA ALA A 14 3.03 53.12 5.22
C ALA A 14 3.74 52.01 6.02
N ALA A 15 3.04 51.45 7.01
CA ALA A 15 3.42 50.21 7.66
C ALA A 15 3.40 49.09 6.61
N THR A 16 4.56 48.80 6.04
CA THR A 16 4.77 47.65 5.18
C THR A 16 4.75 46.41 6.06
N LEU A 17 3.59 45.74 6.08
CA LEU A 17 3.43 44.39 6.60
C LEU A 17 4.39 43.48 5.83
N LEU A 18 5.52 43.14 6.45
CA LEU A 18 6.43 42.14 5.94
C LEU A 18 5.68 40.80 5.98
N VAL A 19 5.12 40.40 4.83
CA VAL A 19 4.54 39.08 4.64
C VAL A 19 5.69 38.08 4.76
N ILE A 20 5.85 37.50 5.95
CA ILE A 20 6.65 36.29 6.14
C ILE A 20 5.92 35.20 5.37
N THR A 21 6.26 35.06 4.10
CA THR A 21 5.95 33.87 3.32
C THR A 21 6.76 32.74 3.93
N SER A 22 6.15 32.04 4.89
CA SER A 22 6.68 30.78 5.38
C SER A 22 6.60 29.76 4.24
N ASN A 23 7.61 29.78 3.38
CA ASN A 23 7.93 28.68 2.48
C ASN A 23 8.33 27.50 3.37
N THR A 24 7.36 26.66 3.75
CA THR A 24 7.67 25.32 4.26
C THR A 24 8.09 24.45 3.09
N ASN A 25 9.25 24.74 2.53
CA ASN A 25 9.97 23.82 1.68
C ASN A 25 10.41 22.64 2.55
N ALA A 26 9.84 21.47 2.30
CA ALA A 26 10.36 20.22 2.80
C ALA A 26 11.73 19.96 2.14
N GLN A 27 12.80 20.48 2.72
CA GLN A 27 14.17 20.12 2.34
C GLN A 27 14.69 19.05 3.28
N ASN A 28 14.76 17.82 2.78
CA ASN A 28 15.94 17.00 2.98
C ASN A 28 16.64 16.85 1.63
N THR A 29 17.76 17.55 1.51
CA THR A 29 18.75 17.51 0.43
C THR A 29 19.54 16.21 0.46
N ALA A 30 18.91 15.13 0.04
CA ALA A 30 19.62 14.07 -0.66
C ALA A 30 18.88 13.88 -1.99
N ASN A 31 19.48 14.37 -3.08
CA ASN A 31 19.05 14.00 -4.43
C ASN A 31 19.35 12.50 -4.62
N ILE A 32 18.49 11.65 -4.04
CA ILE A 32 18.56 10.19 -4.23
C ILE A 32 18.16 9.96 -5.69
N THR A 33 19.16 9.71 -6.53
CA THR A 33 19.01 9.87 -7.98
C THR A 33 18.43 8.63 -8.65
N VAL A 34 18.61 7.42 -8.11
CA VAL A 34 17.87 6.18 -8.48
C VAL A 34 17.97 5.18 -7.34
N THR A 35 16.85 4.58 -6.89
CA THR A 35 16.83 3.64 -5.74
C THR A 35 16.19 2.29 -6.07
N ALA A 36 15.49 2.16 -7.19
CA ALA A 36 14.95 0.86 -7.61
C ALA A 36 14.72 0.75 -9.11
N PHE A 37 14.77 -0.49 -9.58
CA PHE A 37 14.49 -0.92 -10.94
C PHE A 37 13.34 -1.92 -10.92
N ILE A 38 12.47 -1.82 -11.93
CA ILE A 38 11.28 -2.66 -12.06
C ILE A 38 11.28 -3.37 -13.40
N ASN A 39 11.07 -4.69 -13.33
CA ASN A 39 10.83 -5.56 -14.47
C ASN A 39 9.34 -5.88 -14.52
N PHE A 40 8.65 -5.37 -15.54
CA PHE A 40 7.19 -5.47 -15.64
C PHE A 40 6.81 -6.49 -16.73
N ASN A 41 6.45 -7.70 -16.29
CA ASN A 41 6.07 -8.86 -17.10
C ASN A 41 6.95 -9.01 -18.35
N VAL A 42 8.25 -9.27 -18.16
CA VAL A 42 9.26 -9.27 -19.24
C VAL A 42 9.04 -10.39 -20.26
N ASP A 43 8.40 -11.49 -19.84
CA ASP A 43 8.01 -12.58 -20.73
C ASP A 43 6.73 -12.24 -21.51
N SER A 44 6.55 -12.90 -22.66
CA SER A 44 5.32 -12.79 -23.47
C SER A 44 4.07 -12.94 -22.62
N ASN A 45 3.13 -12.02 -22.79
CA ASN A 45 1.90 -11.98 -22.01
C ASN A 45 0.67 -11.82 -22.89
N SER A 46 -0.49 -12.21 -22.35
CA SER A 46 -1.79 -12.13 -23.04
C SER A 46 -2.53 -10.83 -22.76
N PHE A 47 -1.93 -9.88 -22.04
CA PHE A 47 -2.57 -8.63 -21.68
C PHE A 47 -2.44 -7.60 -22.78
N ASP A 48 -3.35 -6.63 -22.77
CA ASP A 48 -3.22 -5.46 -23.61
C ASP A 48 -2.01 -4.62 -23.16
N SER A 49 -0.90 -4.84 -23.86
CA SER A 49 0.39 -4.16 -23.63
C SER A 49 0.35 -2.65 -23.91
N THR A 50 -0.75 -2.11 -24.45
CA THR A 50 -0.92 -0.66 -24.66
C THR A 50 -1.26 0.07 -23.36
N THR A 51 -1.85 -0.63 -22.39
CA THR A 51 -2.17 -0.06 -21.08
C THR A 51 -0.91 0.05 -20.25
N ARG A 52 -0.76 1.11 -19.46
CA ARG A 52 0.39 1.27 -18.56
C ARG A 52 -0.01 1.00 -17.12
N GLN A 53 0.85 0.35 -16.35
CA GLN A 53 0.55 -0.01 -14.96
C GLN A 53 1.20 0.94 -13.97
N ALA A 54 0.45 1.46 -13.00
CA ALA A 54 1.03 2.20 -11.88
C ALA A 54 1.61 1.26 -10.83
N VAL A 55 2.70 1.69 -10.18
CA VAL A 55 3.30 1.00 -9.04
C VAL A 55 3.11 1.83 -7.79
N THR A 56 2.68 1.18 -6.71
CA THR A 56 2.49 1.84 -5.40
C THR A 56 3.41 1.20 -4.38
N LEU A 57 4.17 2.03 -3.65
CA LEU A 57 4.99 1.61 -2.52
C LEU A 57 4.43 2.15 -1.21
N PHE A 58 4.51 1.33 -0.18
CA PHE A 58 4.12 1.66 1.19
C PHE A 58 5.36 1.63 2.10
N GLY A 59 5.60 2.72 2.82
CA GLY A 59 6.68 2.80 3.81
C GLY A 59 6.43 3.92 4.81
N CYS A 60 6.45 3.63 6.11
CA CYS A 60 6.28 4.62 7.19
C CYS A 60 5.11 5.59 7.04
N ASN A 61 3.92 5.10 6.72
CA ASN A 61 2.72 5.89 6.38
C ASN A 61 2.88 6.83 5.18
N LYS A 62 3.94 6.66 4.37
CA LYS A 62 4.08 7.27 3.05
C LYS A 62 3.59 6.29 2.00
N ILE A 63 2.96 6.88 0.99
CA ILE A 63 2.51 6.19 -0.20
C ILE A 63 3.17 6.89 -1.35
N ILE A 64 3.81 6.08 -2.17
CA ILE A 64 4.53 6.56 -3.33
C ILE A 64 3.89 5.84 -4.50
N SER A 65 3.03 6.55 -5.22
CA SER A 65 2.47 6.04 -6.46
C SER A 65 3.30 6.62 -7.59
N VAL A 66 4.07 5.76 -8.26
CA VAL A 66 4.94 6.13 -9.37
C VAL A 66 4.40 5.53 -10.65
N GLY A 67 4.56 6.28 -11.74
CA GLY A 67 3.94 5.99 -13.03
C GLY A 67 2.84 6.99 -13.37
N GLY A 68 2.04 7.46 -12.40
CA GLY A 68 0.99 8.47 -12.68
C GLY A 68 0.10 8.11 -13.88
N THR A 69 -0.27 9.08 -14.71
CA THR A 69 -0.98 8.86 -15.99
C THR A 69 -0.15 8.13 -17.06
N ASN A 70 1.15 7.97 -16.83
CA ASN A 70 2.11 7.45 -17.80
C ASN A 70 2.69 6.07 -17.40
N GLY A 71 2.20 5.43 -16.34
CA GLY A 71 2.56 4.10 -15.80
C GLY A 71 3.95 3.51 -16.11
N TYR A 72 4.03 2.19 -16.00
CA TYR A 72 5.14 1.37 -16.47
C TYR A 72 4.68 0.56 -17.68
N THR A 73 5.60 0.32 -18.60
CA THR A 73 5.32 -0.39 -19.85
C THR A 73 5.50 -1.90 -19.64
N TRP A 74 4.58 -2.69 -20.20
CA TRP A 74 4.69 -4.16 -20.25
C TRP A 74 5.93 -4.60 -21.02
N ASN A 75 6.41 -5.82 -20.75
CA ASN A 75 7.52 -6.45 -21.45
C ASN A 75 8.83 -5.63 -21.43
N THR A 76 8.96 -4.71 -20.47
CA THR A 76 10.09 -3.77 -20.44
C THR A 76 10.93 -4.00 -19.17
N PRO A 77 12.20 -4.42 -19.31
CA PRO A 77 13.08 -4.62 -18.17
C PRO A 77 13.70 -3.30 -17.67
N ASN A 78 14.14 -3.31 -16.42
CA ASN A 78 14.97 -2.30 -15.76
C ASN A 78 14.40 -0.88 -15.82
N GLN A 79 13.07 -0.74 -15.76
CA GLN A 79 12.42 0.56 -15.70
C GLN A 79 12.73 1.23 -14.36
N VAL A 80 13.19 2.48 -14.41
CA VAL A 80 13.62 3.22 -13.22
C VAL A 80 12.40 3.65 -12.39
N LEU A 81 12.47 3.41 -11.08
CA LEU A 81 11.53 3.92 -10.10
C LEU A 81 12.18 5.09 -9.34
N PRO A 82 11.93 6.35 -9.76
CA PRO A 82 12.56 7.52 -9.15
C PRO A 82 11.91 7.90 -7.81
N GLY A 83 12.64 8.69 -7.02
CA GLY A 83 12.06 9.45 -5.90
C GLY A 83 11.60 8.62 -4.71
N ILE A 84 12.14 7.42 -4.51
CA ILE A 84 11.89 6.64 -3.29
C ILE A 84 12.68 7.28 -2.14
N PRO A 85 12.01 7.82 -1.10
CA PRO A 85 12.70 8.32 0.08
C PRO A 85 13.56 7.23 0.70
N PHE A 86 14.68 7.61 1.29
CA PHE A 86 15.49 6.69 2.08
C PHE A 86 16.22 7.50 3.13
N GLY A 87 16.37 6.93 4.31
CA GLY A 87 17.07 7.58 5.40
C GLY A 87 16.19 8.51 6.24
N TRP A 88 16.80 9.56 6.80
CA TRP A 88 16.14 10.45 7.75
C TRP A 88 15.07 11.32 7.08
N GLN A 89 13.89 11.33 7.69
CA GLN A 89 12.73 12.09 7.29
C GLN A 89 12.16 12.84 8.50
N THR A 90 11.36 13.87 8.24
CA THR A 90 10.66 14.65 9.26
C THR A 90 9.16 14.63 9.03
N ASP A 91 8.40 14.64 10.11
CA ASP A 91 6.94 14.77 10.11
C ASP A 91 6.53 15.79 11.17
N THR A 92 5.53 16.62 10.87
CA THR A 92 5.02 17.64 11.79
C THR A 92 3.76 17.11 12.44
N VAL A 93 3.86 16.69 13.70
CA VAL A 93 2.72 16.15 14.46
C VAL A 93 2.39 17.12 15.58
N ASN A 94 1.18 17.70 15.52
CA ASN A 94 0.69 18.70 16.49
C ASN A 94 1.66 19.89 16.65
N GLY A 95 2.17 20.42 15.54
CA GLY A 95 3.13 21.53 15.52
C GLY A 95 4.55 21.18 15.96
N LYS A 96 4.85 19.91 16.28
CA LYS A 96 6.20 19.45 16.66
C LYS A 96 6.83 18.65 15.52
N ILE A 97 8.06 19.00 15.14
CA ILE A 97 8.86 18.25 14.19
C ILE A 97 9.35 16.96 14.84
N LYS A 98 9.09 15.82 14.20
CA LYS A 98 9.54 14.50 14.61
C LYS A 98 10.36 13.85 13.51
N LYS A 99 11.59 13.45 13.84
CA LYS A 99 12.47 12.70 12.93
C LYS A 99 12.14 11.21 12.94
N TYR A 100 12.18 10.53 11.80
CA TYR A 100 12.11 9.06 11.65
C TYR A 100 13.03 8.63 10.51
N TYR A 101 13.47 7.38 10.55
CA TYR A 101 14.28 6.80 9.48
C TYR A 101 13.43 5.87 8.61
N VAL A 102 13.43 6.03 7.28
CA VAL A 102 12.71 5.14 6.37
C VAL A 102 13.70 4.23 5.64
N SER A 103 13.48 2.92 5.74
CA SER A 103 14.34 1.92 5.08
C SER A 103 13.61 0.71 4.54
N LYS A 104 12.40 0.42 5.04
CA LYS A 104 11.61 -0.73 4.63
C LYS A 104 10.42 -0.29 3.77
N TYR A 105 10.22 -1.01 2.68
CA TYR A 105 9.12 -0.80 1.75
C TYR A 105 8.40 -2.11 1.45
N TYR A 106 7.11 -1.95 1.19
CA TYR A 106 6.26 -2.96 0.57
C TYR A 106 5.76 -2.43 -0.76
N ILE A 107 5.65 -3.28 -1.77
CA ILE A 107 5.17 -2.91 -3.10
C ILE A 107 3.82 -3.55 -3.37
N ALA A 108 2.84 -2.72 -3.77
CA ALA A 108 1.50 -3.17 -4.11
C ALA A 108 1.55 -4.18 -5.27
N SER A 109 0.73 -5.21 -5.18
CA SER A 109 0.41 -6.10 -6.30
C SER A 109 -1.02 -5.84 -6.78
N PRO A 110 -1.26 -4.77 -7.56
CA PRO A 110 -2.59 -4.52 -8.09
C PRO A 110 -2.94 -5.60 -9.14
N PRO A 111 -4.16 -6.17 -9.11
CA PRO A 111 -4.61 -7.07 -10.18
C PRO A 111 -4.79 -6.31 -11.49
N VAL A 112 -4.65 -7.01 -12.61
CA VAL A 112 -5.06 -6.51 -13.93
C VAL A 112 -6.52 -6.89 -14.14
N LEU A 113 -7.32 -5.92 -14.60
CA LEU A 113 -8.73 -6.11 -14.83
C LEU A 113 -8.99 -6.42 -16.31
N GLY A 114 -9.40 -7.65 -16.62
CA GLY A 114 -9.92 -8.01 -17.95
C GLY A 114 -11.38 -7.60 -18.17
N GLY A 115 -12.04 -6.98 -17.19
CA GLY A 115 -13.48 -6.68 -17.24
C GLY A 115 -13.97 -5.74 -16.14
N LYS A 116 -15.30 -5.66 -15.97
CA LYS A 116 -15.92 -4.82 -14.94
C LYS A 116 -15.64 -5.35 -13.53
N ILE A 117 -15.31 -4.43 -12.63
CA ILE A 117 -15.24 -4.70 -11.18
C ILE A 117 -16.62 -5.20 -10.72
N ASP A 118 -16.64 -6.15 -9.77
CA ASP A 118 -17.84 -6.76 -9.16
C ASP A 118 -18.70 -7.66 -10.05
N ASN A 119 -18.28 -7.96 -11.29
CA ASN A 119 -18.91 -9.03 -12.05
C ASN A 119 -18.39 -10.39 -11.54
N PRO A 120 -19.26 -11.29 -11.04
CA PRO A 120 -18.84 -12.59 -10.49
C PRO A 120 -18.24 -13.54 -11.54
N LYS A 121 -18.40 -13.22 -12.83
CA LYS A 121 -17.78 -13.95 -13.95
C LYS A 121 -16.42 -13.37 -14.37
N THR A 122 -15.97 -12.27 -13.79
CA THR A 122 -14.66 -11.70 -14.09
C THR A 122 -13.56 -12.56 -13.48
N LEU A 123 -12.66 -13.05 -14.33
CA LEU A 123 -11.37 -13.60 -13.92
C LEU A 123 -10.37 -12.45 -13.78
N TYR A 124 -9.54 -12.54 -12.75
CA TYR A 124 -8.53 -11.55 -12.42
C TYR A 124 -7.16 -12.16 -12.58
N ASP A 125 -6.30 -11.44 -13.29
CA ASP A 125 -4.88 -11.75 -13.36
C ASP A 125 -4.18 -11.10 -12.18
N ILE A 126 -3.67 -11.94 -11.29
CA ILE A 126 -3.01 -11.50 -10.06
C ILE A 126 -1.51 -11.61 -10.29
N GLY A 127 -0.81 -10.48 -10.17
CA GLY A 127 0.63 -10.42 -10.31
C GLY A 127 1.35 -11.03 -9.12
N LEU A 128 2.41 -11.78 -9.39
CA LEU A 128 3.43 -12.11 -8.41
C LEU A 128 4.47 -10.97 -8.37
N VAL A 129 4.72 -10.42 -7.19
CA VAL A 129 5.74 -9.38 -6.99
C VAL A 129 6.91 -9.95 -6.21
N THR A 130 8.12 -9.88 -6.77
CA THR A 130 9.32 -10.47 -6.17
C THR A 130 10.49 -9.49 -6.13
N PRO A 131 11.03 -9.15 -4.96
CA PRO A 131 10.41 -9.35 -3.65
C PRO A 131 9.23 -8.38 -3.46
N ASP A 132 8.22 -8.78 -2.69
CA ASP A 132 7.07 -7.93 -2.32
C ASP A 132 7.39 -6.98 -1.13
N GLU A 133 8.50 -7.24 -0.43
CA GLU A 133 9.10 -6.39 0.59
C GLU A 133 10.61 -6.24 0.42
N PHE A 134 11.16 -5.08 0.75
CA PHE A 134 12.61 -4.89 0.73
C PHE A 134 13.08 -3.90 1.80
N VAL A 135 14.32 -4.07 2.24
CA VAL A 135 15.00 -3.18 3.19
C VAL A 135 16.23 -2.61 2.51
N LEU A 136 16.22 -1.30 2.32
CA LEU A 136 17.33 -0.54 1.77
C LEU A 136 18.43 -0.38 2.83
N LYS A 137 19.67 -0.69 2.46
CA LYS A 137 20.86 -0.61 3.35
C LYS A 137 22.06 -0.07 2.59
N GLY A 138 22.93 0.67 3.28
CA GLY A 138 24.12 1.28 2.69
C GLY A 138 23.87 2.70 2.19
N GLU A 139 24.87 3.27 1.52
CA GLU A 139 24.87 4.69 1.10
C GLU A 139 24.01 4.94 -0.15
N LYS A 140 24.05 4.02 -1.12
CA LYS A 140 23.29 4.09 -2.37
C LYS A 140 22.58 2.76 -2.63
N PRO A 141 21.59 2.39 -1.80
CA PRO A 141 20.89 1.14 -1.94
C PRO A 141 20.11 1.11 -3.25
N ALA A 142 20.14 -0.03 -3.95
CA ALA A 142 19.31 -0.28 -5.11
C ALA A 142 18.58 -1.62 -4.93
N GLN A 143 17.32 -1.68 -5.41
CA GLN A 143 16.54 -2.91 -5.42
C GLN A 143 16.00 -3.19 -6.82
N LEU A 144 16.13 -4.44 -7.25
CA LEU A 144 15.44 -4.95 -8.44
C LEU A 144 14.16 -5.66 -8.02
N VAL A 145 13.04 -5.30 -8.64
CA VAL A 145 11.73 -5.90 -8.39
C VAL A 145 11.15 -6.44 -9.69
N TYR A 146 10.54 -7.61 -9.62
CA TYR A 146 9.85 -8.27 -10.71
C TYR A 146 8.35 -8.28 -10.43
N LEU A 147 7.55 -7.82 -11.38
CA LEU A 147 6.09 -7.98 -11.37
C LEU A 147 5.73 -8.91 -12.52
N ASN A 148 5.33 -10.14 -12.22
CA ASN A 148 5.00 -11.15 -13.23
C ASN A 148 3.53 -11.57 -13.10
N TYR A 149 2.75 -11.30 -14.14
CA TYR A 149 1.30 -11.53 -14.16
C TYR A 149 0.92 -12.83 -14.88
N ASN A 150 1.89 -13.54 -15.48
CA ASN A 150 1.65 -14.79 -16.22
C ASN A 150 2.07 -16.04 -15.45
N VAL A 151 2.43 -15.90 -14.17
CA VAL A 151 2.91 -17.02 -13.34
C VAL A 151 1.77 -17.66 -12.57
N LEU A 152 0.77 -16.89 -12.17
CA LEU A 152 -0.37 -17.37 -11.38
C LEU A 152 -1.55 -17.66 -12.30
N GLU A 153 -2.34 -18.68 -11.98
CA GLU A 153 -3.59 -18.93 -12.71
C GLU A 153 -4.60 -17.79 -12.46
N PRO A 154 -5.38 -17.37 -13.47
CA PRO A 154 -6.46 -16.42 -13.27
C PRO A 154 -7.51 -16.94 -12.28
N MET A 155 -7.98 -16.06 -11.39
CA MET A 155 -8.91 -16.43 -10.31
C MET A 155 -10.18 -15.60 -10.34
N TYR A 156 -11.29 -16.18 -9.86
CA TYR A 156 -12.44 -15.39 -9.43
C TYR A 156 -12.17 -14.79 -8.05
N ILE A 157 -12.86 -13.70 -7.72
CA ILE A 157 -12.69 -13.00 -6.45
C ILE A 157 -14.02 -12.93 -5.70
N LYS A 158 -14.01 -13.39 -4.44
CA LYS A 158 -15.04 -13.05 -3.45
C LYS A 158 -14.58 -11.86 -2.62
N TYR A 159 -15.40 -10.81 -2.57
CA TYR A 159 -15.11 -9.61 -1.78
C TYR A 159 -15.70 -9.66 -0.36
N PHE A 160 -14.95 -9.17 0.60
CA PHE A 160 -15.38 -8.94 1.99
C PHE A 160 -15.33 -7.46 2.31
N ASN A 161 -16.45 -6.88 2.74
CA ASN A 161 -16.51 -5.48 3.12
C ASN A 161 -15.77 -5.23 4.43
N VAL A 162 -14.98 -4.15 4.44
CA VAL A 162 -14.22 -3.67 5.58
C VAL A 162 -14.75 -2.32 6.03
N LYS A 163 -14.92 -2.12 7.33
CA LYS A 163 -15.32 -0.84 7.92
C LYS A 163 -14.22 -0.29 8.81
N PHE A 164 -14.01 1.02 8.77
CA PHE A 164 -13.18 1.73 9.74
C PHE A 164 -14.05 2.12 10.94
N ASP A 165 -13.68 1.73 12.16
CA ASP A 165 -14.44 2.14 13.34
C ASP A 165 -14.07 3.56 13.82
N ASP A 166 -14.80 4.04 14.83
CA ASP A 166 -14.62 5.37 15.41
C ASP A 166 -13.23 5.62 16.00
N SER A 167 -12.44 4.57 16.25
CA SER A 167 -11.08 4.76 16.75
C SER A 167 -10.17 5.47 15.75
N PHE A 168 -10.55 5.56 14.48
CA PHE A 168 -9.83 6.34 13.46
C PHE A 168 -10.09 7.86 13.53
N LYS A 169 -11.12 8.31 14.25
CA LYS A 169 -11.42 9.74 14.42
C LYS A 169 -10.24 10.45 15.09
N GLY A 170 -9.81 11.57 14.51
CA GLY A 170 -8.66 12.35 15.01
C GLY A 170 -7.30 11.67 14.87
N ARG A 171 -7.22 10.56 14.11
CA ARG A 171 -5.94 9.91 13.78
C ARG A 171 -5.61 10.15 12.30
N ASN A 172 -4.40 10.66 12.04
CA ASN A 172 -3.86 10.81 10.69
C ASN A 172 -3.38 9.45 10.15
N GLN A 173 -4.31 8.51 9.97
CA GLN A 173 -4.07 7.17 9.47
C GLN A 173 -5.20 6.79 8.52
N ASP A 174 -5.09 7.27 7.29
CA ASP A 174 -6.14 7.08 6.30
C ASP A 174 -5.95 5.81 5.50
N ILE A 175 -4.70 5.38 5.31
CA ILE A 175 -4.38 4.23 4.48
C ILE A 175 -3.75 3.11 5.30
N ILE A 176 -4.29 1.91 5.13
CA ILE A 176 -3.94 0.68 5.85
C ILE A 176 -3.41 -0.35 4.86
N PRO A 177 -2.08 -0.46 4.70
CA PRO A 177 -1.47 -1.51 3.92
C PRO A 177 -1.61 -2.87 4.61
N PHE A 178 -1.82 -3.90 3.81
CA PHE A 178 -1.95 -5.28 4.24
C PHE A 178 -1.24 -6.22 3.27
N LYS A 179 -0.72 -7.33 3.80
CA LYS A 179 -0.20 -8.45 3.03
C LYS A 179 -1.25 -9.53 2.94
N VAL A 180 -1.39 -10.14 1.77
CA VAL A 180 -2.16 -11.37 1.54
C VAL A 180 -1.17 -12.47 1.24
N GLU A 181 -1.30 -13.62 1.90
CA GLU A 181 -0.51 -14.82 1.66
C GLU A 181 -1.46 -15.99 1.46
N CYS A 182 -1.44 -16.59 0.27
CA CYS A 182 -2.26 -17.73 -0.08
C CYS A 182 -1.35 -18.95 -0.25
N THR A 183 -1.53 -19.99 0.57
CA THR A 183 -0.63 -21.17 0.57
C THR A 183 -0.91 -22.12 -0.60
N ASP A 184 -2.12 -22.09 -1.12
CA ASP A 184 -2.63 -23.00 -2.15
C ASP A 184 -2.97 -22.30 -3.47
N PHE A 185 -2.43 -21.09 -3.70
CA PHE A 185 -2.60 -20.37 -4.97
C PHE A 185 -1.87 -21.11 -6.10
N PRO A 186 -2.57 -21.64 -7.11
CA PRO A 186 -1.94 -22.41 -8.17
C PRO A 186 -1.18 -21.53 -9.16
N TRP A 187 -0.02 -22.01 -9.56
CA TRP A 187 0.77 -21.40 -10.61
C TRP A 187 0.36 -22.00 -11.95
N THR A 188 0.47 -21.21 -13.01
CA THR A 188 0.35 -21.70 -14.38
C THR A 188 1.47 -22.69 -14.66
N ASP A 189 1.11 -23.92 -15.02
CA ASP A 189 2.07 -24.96 -15.34
C ASP A 189 2.98 -24.52 -16.50
N LYS A 190 4.27 -24.44 -16.21
CA LYS A 190 5.37 -24.24 -17.17
C LYS A 190 6.40 -25.32 -16.94
N LYS A 191 7.34 -25.51 -17.88
CA LYS A 191 8.34 -26.60 -17.87
C LYS A 191 8.96 -26.86 -16.49
N ASP A 192 9.34 -25.80 -15.77
CA ASP A 192 10.01 -25.89 -14.47
C ASP A 192 9.09 -25.54 -13.27
N LEU A 193 7.79 -25.32 -13.50
CA LEU A 193 6.82 -24.82 -12.50
C LEU A 193 5.58 -25.72 -12.36
N VAL A 194 5.66 -26.97 -12.82
CA VAL A 194 4.52 -27.91 -12.79
C VAL A 194 4.03 -28.15 -11.36
N GLY A 195 2.77 -27.84 -11.10
CA GLY A 195 2.12 -28.02 -9.80
C GLY A 195 2.63 -27.07 -8.71
N ALA A 196 3.37 -26.02 -9.06
CA ALA A 196 3.82 -25.01 -8.11
C ALA A 196 2.63 -24.26 -7.50
N LYS A 197 2.78 -23.89 -6.22
CA LYS A 197 1.72 -23.23 -5.44
C LYS A 197 2.29 -22.20 -4.50
N GLY A 198 1.42 -21.28 -4.10
CA GLY A 198 1.69 -20.27 -3.08
C GLY A 198 1.94 -18.91 -3.71
N ALA A 199 1.35 -17.87 -3.15
CA ALA A 199 1.56 -16.50 -3.61
C ALA A 199 1.41 -15.52 -2.46
N SER A 200 2.09 -14.38 -2.57
CA SER A 200 1.84 -13.23 -1.71
C SER A 200 1.67 -11.96 -2.52
N GLY A 201 0.95 -11.01 -1.95
CA GLY A 201 0.74 -9.70 -2.55
C GLY A 201 0.40 -8.65 -1.49
N ILE A 202 0.67 -7.40 -1.82
CA ILE A 202 0.40 -6.27 -0.93
C ILE A 202 -0.76 -5.45 -1.50
N GLY A 203 -1.72 -5.12 -0.65
CA GLY A 203 -2.82 -4.22 -0.95
C GLY A 203 -2.94 -3.12 0.11
N SER A 204 -3.92 -2.24 -0.07
CA SER A 204 -4.23 -1.20 0.90
C SER A 204 -5.71 -0.86 0.96
N LEU A 205 -6.18 -0.48 2.14
CA LEU A 205 -7.50 0.09 2.35
C LEU A 205 -7.34 1.59 2.61
N ASP A 206 -8.14 2.42 1.94
CA ASP A 206 -8.15 3.88 2.06
C ASP A 206 -9.48 4.36 2.62
N LYS A 207 -9.46 4.84 3.86
CA LYS A 207 -10.61 5.38 4.59
C LYS A 207 -11.33 6.50 3.83
N ASN A 208 -10.60 7.26 3.02
CA ASN A 208 -11.12 8.43 2.30
C ASN A 208 -11.53 8.10 0.86
N SER A 209 -11.30 6.87 0.39
CA SER A 209 -11.66 6.48 -0.97
C SER A 209 -13.17 6.41 -1.15
N LYS A 210 -13.63 6.85 -2.33
CA LYS A 210 -15.03 6.72 -2.75
C LYS A 210 -15.40 5.26 -3.05
N MET A 211 -14.41 4.40 -3.25
CA MET A 211 -14.62 2.98 -3.51
C MET A 211 -14.89 2.22 -2.21
N PRO A 212 -15.75 1.19 -2.24
CA PRO A 212 -15.94 0.30 -1.09
C PRO A 212 -14.62 -0.31 -0.62
N GLN A 213 -14.41 -0.29 0.69
CA GLN A 213 -13.22 -0.86 1.32
C GLN A 213 -13.39 -2.37 1.40
N ARG A 214 -12.62 -3.12 0.61
CA ARG A 214 -12.82 -4.55 0.44
C ARG A 214 -11.51 -5.31 0.49
N LEU A 215 -11.55 -6.49 1.11
CA LEU A 215 -10.54 -7.53 0.93
C LEU A 215 -11.05 -8.54 -0.09
N PHE A 216 -10.16 -9.20 -0.80
CA PHE A 216 -10.52 -10.23 -1.76
C PHE A 216 -10.02 -11.61 -1.34
N LEU A 217 -10.86 -12.61 -1.59
CA LEU A 217 -10.55 -14.03 -1.43
C LEU A 217 -10.64 -14.69 -2.81
N PRO A 218 -9.51 -15.09 -3.40
CA PRO A 218 -9.51 -15.80 -4.66
C PRO A 218 -10.18 -17.19 -4.54
N TYR A 219 -10.82 -17.62 -5.62
CA TYR A 219 -11.40 -18.95 -5.74
C TYR A 219 -11.45 -19.40 -7.21
N TYR A 220 -11.59 -20.70 -7.43
CA TYR A 220 -11.87 -21.29 -8.74
C TYR A 220 -13.01 -22.30 -8.65
N THR A 221 -13.59 -22.66 -9.79
CA THR A 221 -14.63 -23.69 -9.91
C THR A 221 -14.04 -24.96 -10.50
N LYS A 222 -14.25 -26.10 -9.83
CA LYS A 222 -13.93 -27.43 -10.37
C LYS A 222 -15.19 -28.08 -10.87
N MET A 223 -15.20 -28.48 -12.14
CA MET A 223 -16.20 -29.42 -12.65
C MET A 223 -16.00 -30.76 -11.93
N LYS A 224 -17.06 -31.30 -11.34
CA LYS A 224 -17.03 -32.68 -10.87
C LYS A 224 -17.00 -33.60 -12.10
N SER A 225 -16.06 -34.53 -12.15
CA SER A 225 -16.02 -35.56 -13.19
C SER A 225 -17.30 -36.42 -13.10
N GLY A 226 -18.25 -36.20 -14.01
CA GLY A 226 -19.53 -36.92 -14.11
C GLY A 226 -20.65 -36.07 -14.73
N ALA A 227 -21.52 -36.69 -15.53
CA ALA A 227 -22.50 -36.03 -16.43
C ALA A 227 -23.61 -35.20 -15.74
N THR A 228 -23.64 -35.14 -14.40
CA THR A 228 -24.66 -34.41 -13.61
C THR A 228 -24.07 -33.63 -12.43
N GLY A 229 -22.75 -33.44 -12.39
CA GLY A 229 -22.07 -32.82 -11.26
C GLY A 229 -22.23 -31.30 -11.20
N ALA A 230 -22.83 -30.77 -10.14
CA ALA A 230 -22.76 -29.34 -9.83
C ALA A 230 -21.29 -28.91 -9.63
N ASP A 231 -20.91 -27.76 -10.21
CA ASP A 231 -19.60 -27.14 -10.05
C ASP A 231 -19.27 -26.96 -8.56
N THR A 232 -18.07 -27.36 -8.16
CA THR A 232 -17.60 -27.17 -6.78
C THR A 232 -16.69 -25.96 -6.72
N THR A 233 -17.13 -24.92 -6.02
CA THR A 233 -16.32 -23.73 -5.74
C THR A 233 -15.26 -24.06 -4.68
N VAL A 234 -13.99 -23.82 -5.02
CA VAL A 234 -12.85 -24.00 -4.12
C VAL A 234 -12.25 -22.63 -3.81
N TYR A 235 -12.43 -22.20 -2.56
CA TYR A 235 -11.82 -20.98 -2.02
C TYR A 235 -10.41 -21.26 -1.52
N LEU A 236 -9.48 -20.39 -1.89
CA LEU A 236 -8.07 -20.49 -1.49
C LEU A 236 -7.88 -20.23 0.01
N ASP A 237 -6.81 -20.76 0.58
CA ASP A 237 -6.36 -20.53 1.94
C ASP A 237 -5.51 -19.25 2.04
N CYS A 238 -6.19 -18.10 2.11
CA CYS A 238 -5.55 -16.79 2.08
C CYS A 238 -5.60 -16.06 3.44
N LYS A 239 -4.42 -15.86 4.03
CA LYS A 239 -4.21 -15.09 5.25
C LYS A 239 -3.93 -13.62 4.91
N VAL A 240 -4.68 -12.72 5.51
CA VAL A 240 -4.48 -11.28 5.41
C VAL A 240 -3.84 -10.76 6.70
N THR A 241 -2.77 -9.98 6.58
CA THR A 241 -2.02 -9.41 7.71
C THR A 241 -1.86 -7.90 7.55
N ILE A 242 -2.22 -7.12 8.57
CA ILE A 242 -1.97 -5.67 8.61
C ILE A 242 -0.47 -5.41 8.78
N LEU A 243 0.10 -4.57 7.92
CA LEU A 243 1.52 -4.22 7.90
C LEU A 243 1.84 -3.13 8.93
N ASN A 244 1.68 -3.48 10.21
CA ASN A 244 1.91 -2.58 11.33
C ASN A 244 3.37 -2.09 11.43
N ASP A 245 4.33 -2.83 10.87
CA ASP A 245 5.75 -2.51 10.88
C ASP A 245 6.13 -1.29 10.01
N ILE A 246 5.21 -0.83 9.15
CA ILE A 246 5.33 0.42 8.39
C ILE A 246 4.28 1.47 8.79
N LEU A 247 3.50 1.24 9.85
CA LEU A 247 2.58 2.24 10.40
C LEU A 247 3.25 3.05 11.51
N LEU A 248 3.65 4.29 11.18
CA LEU A 248 4.51 5.13 12.00
C LEU A 248 3.93 5.40 13.40
N ASN A 249 2.70 5.92 13.45
CA ASN A 249 2.12 6.49 14.67
C ASN A 249 1.10 5.55 15.36
N ASN A 250 0.60 4.55 14.64
CA ASN A 250 -0.54 3.75 15.06
C ASN A 250 -0.29 2.25 14.89
N LYS A 251 -1.08 1.45 15.61
CA LYS A 251 -1.26 0.02 15.36
C LYS A 251 -2.71 -0.22 14.97
N VAL A 252 -2.92 -0.98 13.91
CA VAL A 252 -4.23 -1.31 13.37
C VAL A 252 -4.46 -2.81 13.50
N TYR A 253 -5.69 -3.17 13.82
CA TYR A 253 -6.13 -4.54 14.08
C TYR A 253 -7.45 -4.82 13.39
N PHE A 254 -7.66 -6.06 12.97
CA PHE A 254 -8.96 -6.57 12.63
C PHE A 254 -9.80 -6.82 13.89
N LYS A 255 -11.10 -6.55 13.75
CA LYS A 255 -12.18 -6.92 14.65
C LYS A 255 -13.27 -7.56 13.78
N VAL A 256 -13.40 -8.87 13.88
CA VAL A 256 -14.36 -9.64 13.07
C VAL A 256 -15.59 -9.95 13.90
N ASN A 257 -16.78 -9.62 13.40
CA ASN A 257 -18.06 -9.97 14.01
C ASN A 257 -18.73 -11.07 13.16
N GLY A 258 -18.86 -12.30 13.67
CA GLY A 258 -19.46 -13.44 12.96
C GLY A 258 -20.31 -14.33 13.87
N LYS A 259 -21.15 -15.20 13.28
CA LYS A 259 -22.16 -16.01 14.01
C LYS A 259 -21.54 -17.16 14.82
N ARG A 260 -20.33 -17.63 14.48
CA ARG A 260 -19.59 -18.58 15.32
C ARG A 260 -18.98 -17.90 16.53
N LYS A 261 -19.75 -17.92 17.63
CA LYS A 261 -19.46 -17.48 19.02
C LYS A 261 -18.23 -18.16 19.69
N ARG A 262 -17.13 -18.46 18.99
CA ARG A 262 -15.90 -19.05 19.59
C ARG A 262 -14.56 -18.46 19.14
N CYS A 263 -14.54 -17.43 18.30
CA CYS A 263 -13.34 -16.60 18.15
C CYS A 263 -13.61 -15.22 18.78
N CYS A 264 -12.89 -14.97 19.86
CA CYS A 264 -13.06 -13.88 20.80
C CYS A 264 -13.27 -12.50 20.14
N LYS A 265 -13.87 -11.56 20.90
CA LYS A 265 -13.79 -10.10 20.69
C LYS A 265 -12.33 -9.61 20.76
N LYS A 266 -11.44 -10.16 19.93
CA LYS A 266 -9.99 -10.04 20.03
C LYS A 266 -9.50 -9.26 18.81
N TYR A 267 -8.82 -8.17 19.11
CA TYR A 267 -8.03 -7.44 18.14
C TYR A 267 -6.92 -8.35 17.63
N VAL A 268 -6.93 -8.68 16.35
CA VAL A 268 -5.90 -9.53 15.71
C VAL A 268 -5.25 -8.77 14.58
N THR A 269 -3.96 -9.02 14.32
CA THR A 269 -3.24 -8.39 13.20
C THR A 269 -3.40 -9.17 11.90
N SER A 270 -3.86 -10.42 11.99
CA SER A 270 -4.07 -11.29 10.84
C SER A 270 -5.38 -12.06 10.96
N ILE A 271 -6.01 -12.31 9.82
CA ILE A 271 -7.22 -13.11 9.67
C ILE A 271 -7.07 -14.03 8.46
N ASN A 272 -7.72 -15.18 8.46
CA ASN A 272 -7.83 -16.03 7.29
C ASN A 272 -9.21 -15.81 6.65
N LEU A 273 -9.26 -15.39 5.39
CA LEU A 273 -10.53 -15.07 4.73
C LEU A 273 -11.35 -16.31 4.41
N ARG A 274 -10.69 -17.47 4.24
CA ARG A 274 -11.37 -18.75 3.98
C ARG A 274 -12.31 -19.14 5.11
N ASP A 275 -11.98 -18.79 6.34
CA ASP A 275 -12.80 -19.05 7.54
C ASP A 275 -14.18 -18.38 7.47
N PHE A 276 -14.32 -17.35 6.63
CA PHE A 276 -15.55 -16.56 6.50
C PHE A 276 -16.25 -16.77 5.15
N LYS A 277 -15.81 -17.74 4.34
CA LYS A 277 -16.32 -17.95 2.97
C LYS A 277 -17.82 -18.23 2.88
N ASP A 278 -18.45 -18.74 3.93
CA ASP A 278 -19.88 -19.08 3.95
C ASP A 278 -20.70 -18.12 4.85
N GLU A 279 -20.06 -17.07 5.38
CA GLU A 279 -20.69 -16.14 6.31
C GLU A 279 -20.84 -14.74 5.69
N ASP A 280 -21.94 -14.06 6.01
CA ASP A 280 -22.05 -12.61 5.81
C ASP A 280 -21.39 -11.91 7.00
N VAL A 281 -20.07 -11.73 6.88
CA VAL A 281 -19.23 -11.12 7.91
C VAL A 281 -18.90 -9.68 7.54
N THR A 282 -19.07 -8.79 8.50
CA THR A 282 -18.47 -7.45 8.45
C THR A 282 -17.12 -7.49 9.17
N ILE A 283 -16.05 -7.20 8.43
CA ILE A 283 -14.71 -7.02 8.99
C ILE A 283 -14.56 -5.56 9.39
N THR A 284 -14.18 -5.28 10.64
CA THR A 284 -13.93 -3.92 11.10
C THR A 284 -12.44 -3.73 11.40
N LEU A 285 -11.89 -2.57 11.07
CA LEU A 285 -10.56 -2.14 11.50
C LEU A 285 -10.66 -1.28 12.75
N HIS A 286 -9.71 -1.49 13.66
CA HIS A 286 -9.55 -0.74 14.88
C HIS A 286 -8.12 -0.20 14.99
N CYS A 287 -7.98 1.08 15.31
CA CYS A 287 -6.74 1.84 15.36
C CYS A 287 -6.41 2.29 16.79
N LYS A 288 -5.20 1.95 17.25
CA LYS A 288 -4.67 2.39 18.55
C LYS A 288 -3.37 3.17 18.36
N LYS A 289 -3.19 4.23 19.15
CA LYS A 289 -1.92 4.98 19.19
C LYS A 289 -0.80 4.05 19.65
N ARG A 290 0.38 4.16 19.04
CA ARG A 290 1.59 3.54 19.58
C ARG A 290 2.02 4.27 20.85
N LYS A 291 2.22 3.51 21.94
CA LYS A 291 2.69 4.06 23.23
C LYS A 291 4.22 4.20 23.28
N HIS A 292 4.97 3.25 22.71
CA HIS A 292 6.44 3.23 22.71
C HIS A 292 6.99 2.59 21.42
N ARG A 293 8.23 2.98 21.06
CA ARG A 293 9.05 2.53 19.92
C ARG A 293 8.37 2.66 18.54
N ARG A 294 9.03 3.38 17.64
CA ARG A 294 8.65 3.36 16.22
C ARG A 294 8.89 1.95 15.67
N PRO A 295 8.10 1.49 14.69
CA PRO A 295 8.28 0.15 14.17
C PRO A 295 9.60 0.05 13.39
N CYS A 296 10.10 -1.18 13.19
CA CYS A 296 11.40 -1.45 12.58
C CYS A 296 11.57 -0.87 11.16
N GLY A 297 10.49 -0.65 10.41
CA GLY A 297 10.57 0.05 9.12
C GLY A 297 10.81 1.55 9.23
N CYS A 298 10.63 2.12 10.43
CA CYS A 298 10.53 3.55 10.76
C CYS A 298 11.37 3.96 11.98
N ASP A 299 12.52 3.33 12.18
CA ASP A 299 13.28 3.38 13.42
C ASP A 299 13.73 4.79 13.86
N GLU A 300 13.92 4.95 15.17
CA GLU A 300 14.72 6.02 15.78
C GLU A 300 16.16 5.54 15.94
N LEU A 301 17.11 6.49 15.95
CA LEU A 301 18.52 6.23 16.18
C LEU A 301 18.64 5.44 17.49
N GLN A 302 19.22 4.24 17.44
CA GLN A 302 20.07 3.86 18.56
C GLN A 302 21.27 4.79 18.46
N GLU A 303 21.21 5.92 19.16
CA GLU A 303 22.45 6.60 19.54
C GLU A 303 23.31 5.52 20.19
N ARG A 304 24.33 5.06 19.46
CA ARG A 304 25.42 4.31 20.07
C ARG A 304 25.92 5.23 21.17
N LYS A 305 25.54 4.93 22.42
CA LYS A 305 26.19 5.55 23.58
C LYS A 305 27.66 5.30 23.37
N LYS A 306 28.41 6.34 23.02
CA LYS A 306 29.87 6.31 23.12
C LYS A 306 30.13 6.02 24.60
N HIS A 307 30.48 4.79 24.91
CA HIS A 307 31.13 4.47 26.17
C HIS A 307 32.39 5.34 26.20
N ARG A 308 32.35 6.37 27.03
CA ARG A 308 33.54 7.03 27.56
C ARG A 308 34.17 6.10 28.58
#